data_AF-A0A929XCR4-F1
#
_entry.id   AF-A0A929XCR4-F1
#
_cell.length_a   1.000
_cell.length_b   1.000
_cell.length_c   1.000
_cell.angle_alpha   90.00
_cell.angle_beta   90.00
_cell.angle_gamma   90.00
#
_symmetry.space_group_name_H-M   'P 1'
#
loop_
_entity.id
_entity.type
_entity.pdbx_description
1 polymer ?
#
loop_
_entity_poly.entity_id
_entity_poly.type
_entity_poly.pdbx_seq_one_letter_code
_entity_poly.pdbx_strand_id
1 'polypeptide(L)' 'MELGKIPPHDIEAEQAVLGSMLTDKEAIVSAIEVLRPEDFYRDDNKTIFKSISNVYA' A
#
# COMPACT_ATOMS: atom_id res chain seq x y z
N MET A 1 25.64 0.02 19.36
CA MET A 1 24.33 -0.41 18.84
C MET A 1 24.28 0.04 17.40
N GLU A 2 24.44 -0.88 16.45
CA GLU A 2 24.14 -0.61 15.05
C GLU A 2 22.67 -0.18 15.00
N LEU A 3 22.39 1.10 14.72
CA LEU A 3 21.03 1.51 14.38
C LEU A 3 20.67 0.72 13.12
N GLY A 4 19.84 -0.31 13.25
CA GLY A 4 19.38 -1.10 12.13
C GLY A 4 18.86 -0.16 11.05
N LYS A 5 19.42 -0.29 9.83
CA LYS A 5 19.06 0.56 8.70
C LYS A 5 17.54 0.49 8.53
N ILE A 6 16.87 1.61 8.77
CA ILE A 6 15.46 1.75 8.43
C ILE A 6 15.38 1.59 6.91
N PRO A 7 14.60 0.63 6.38
CA PRO A 7 14.43 0.52 4.95
C PRO A 7 13.86 1.83 4.39
N PRO A 8 14.31 2.26 3.20
CA PRO A 8 13.76 3.46 2.57
C PRO A 8 12.25 3.28 2.41
N HIS A 9 11.49 4.27 2.84
CA HIS A 9 10.04 4.29 2.78
C HIS A 9 9.57 5.68 2.36
N ASP A 10 8.39 5.75 1.76
CA ASP A 10 7.76 7.00 1.36
C ASP A 10 6.26 6.91 1.67
N ILE A 11 5.86 7.59 2.73
CA ILE A 11 4.48 7.54 3.23
C ILE A 11 3.52 8.26 2.29
N GLU A 12 3.98 9.33 1.61
CA GLU A 12 3.15 10.06 0.66
C GLU A 12 2.88 9.20 -0.58
N ALA A 13 3.89 8.45 -1.04
CA ALA A 13 3.71 7.50 -2.12
C ALA A 13 2.71 6.38 -1.77
N GLU A 14 2.80 5.80 -0.56
CA GLU A 14 1.83 4.81 -0.09
C GLU A 14 0.41 5.37 -0.09
N GLN A 15 0.22 6.58 0.45
CA GLN A 15 -1.08 7.26 0.49
C GLN A 15 -1.61 7.59 -0.91
N ALA A 16 -0.74 7.98 -1.84
CA ALA A 16 -1.12 8.27 -3.22
C ALA A 16 -1.63 7.01 -3.95
N VAL A 17 -0.98 5.85 -3.74
CA VAL A 17 -1.45 4.57 -4.27
C VAL A 17 -2.84 4.23 -3.73
N LEU A 18 -3.03 4.30 -2.41
CA LEU A 18 -4.32 4.03 -1.77
C LEU A 18 -5.41 4.99 -2.28
N GLY A 19 -5.09 6.29 -2.39
CA GLY A 19 -6.00 7.28 -2.95
C GLY A 19 -6.41 6.96 -4.38
N SER A 20 -5.46 6.57 -5.23
CA SER A 20 -5.73 6.17 -6.61
C SER A 20 -6.66 4.95 -6.67
N MET A 21 -6.39 3.92 -5.87
CA MET A 21 -7.23 2.72 -5.75
C MET A 21 -8.66 3.02 -5.31
N LEU A 22 -8.86 4.02 -4.45
CA LEU A 22 -10.20 4.44 -4.02
C LEU A 22 -10.98 5.19 -5.12
N THR A 23 -10.28 5.82 -6.05
CA THR A 23 -10.91 6.62 -7.13
C THR A 23 -11.09 5.87 -8.45
N ASP A 24 -10.27 4.86 -8.71
CA ASP A 24 -10.23 4.15 -9.99
C ASP A 24 -10.10 2.63 -9.79
N LYS A 25 -11.03 1.89 -10.40
CA LYS A 25 -11.06 0.43 -10.35
C LYS A 25 -9.88 -0.22 -11.08
N GLU A 26 -9.38 0.39 -12.16
CA GLU A 26 -8.22 -0.11 -12.90
C GLU A 26 -6.92 0.07 -12.11
N ALA A 27 -6.87 1.11 -11.28
CA ALA A 27 -5.76 1.31 -10.34
C ALA A 27 -5.71 0.22 -9.27
N ILE A 28 -6.86 -0.32 -8.84
CA ILE A 28 -6.89 -1.49 -7.94
C ILE A 28 -6.20 -2.68 -8.59
N VAL A 29 -6.57 -3.02 -9.84
CA VAL A 29 -5.98 -4.15 -10.59
C VAL A 29 -4.47 -3.97 -10.72
N SER A 30 -4.05 -2.79 -11.19
CA SER A 30 -2.63 -2.48 -11.37
C SER A 30 -1.84 -2.57 -10.06
N ALA A 31 -2.41 -2.11 -8.95
CA ALA A 31 -1.75 -2.14 -7.65
C ALA A 31 -1.63 -3.56 -7.09
N ILE A 32 -2.67 -4.39 -7.16
CA ILE A 32 -2.65 -5.77 -6.61
C ILE A 32 -1.77 -6.73 -7.41
N GLU A 33 -1.48 -6.43 -8.67
CA GLU A 33 -0.53 -7.21 -9.49
C GLU A 33 0.92 -7.04 -9.03
N VAL A 34 1.25 -5.90 -8.45
CA VAL A 34 2.63 -5.52 -8.12
C VAL A 34 2.88 -5.53 -6.61
N LEU A 35 1.91 -5.07 -5.82
CA LEU A 35 2.07 -4.81 -4.39
C LEU A 35 1.36 -5.86 -3.54
N ARG A 36 1.95 -6.15 -2.39
CA ARG A 36 1.37 -6.94 -1.30
C ARG A 36 1.14 -6.03 -0.09
N PRO A 37 0.19 -6.38 0.80
CA PRO A 37 -0.01 -5.61 2.03
C PRO A 37 1.28 -5.44 2.85
N GLU A 38 2.17 -6.43 2.84
CA GLU A 38 3.46 -6.42 3.56
C GLU A 38 4.47 -5.40 3.02
N ASP A 39 4.27 -4.87 1.81
CA ASP A 39 5.17 -3.89 1.20
C ASP A 39 4.94 -2.48 1.74
N PHE A 40 3.79 -2.23 2.39
CA PHE A 40 3.50 -0.96 3.06
C PHE A 40 4.26 -0.87 4.38
N TYR A 41 4.97 0.23 4.58
CA TYR A 41 5.74 0.49 5.79
C TYR A 41 4.84 0.78 6.99
N ARG A 42 3.72 1.50 6.78
CA ARG A 42 2.77 1.76 7.86
C ARG A 42 1.67 0.72 7.93
N ASP A 43 1.40 0.27 9.15
CA ASP A 43 0.34 -0.70 9.44
C ASP A 43 -1.07 -0.20 9.10
N ASP A 44 -1.32 1.11 9.19
CA ASP A 44 -2.60 1.70 8.80
C ASP A 44 -2.81 1.63 7.28
N ASN A 45 -1.81 2.02 6.49
CA ASN A 45 -1.83 1.90 5.04
C ASN A 45 -1.95 0.44 4.58
N LYS A 46 -1.24 -0.48 5.24
CA LYS A 46 -1.37 -1.93 5.03
C LYS A 46 -2.82 -2.40 5.23
N THR A 47 -3.46 -1.95 6.30
CA THR A 47 -4.84 -2.30 6.64
C THR A 47 -5.82 -1.76 5.59
N ILE A 48 -5.61 -0.53 5.12
CA ILE A 48 -6.45 0.08 4.08
C ILE A 48 -6.29 -0.70 2.77
N PHE A 49 -5.07 -0.98 2.31
CA PHE A 49 -4.81 -1.76 1.10
C PHE A 49 -5.54 -3.10 1.13
N LYS A 50 -5.35 -3.86 2.22
CA LYS A 50 -6.02 -5.17 2.42
C LYS A 50 -7.54 -5.05 2.37
N SER A 51 -8.10 -3.98 2.94
CA SER A 51 -9.55 -3.78 2.94
C SER A 51 -10.08 -3.47 1.55
N ILE A 52 -9.39 -2.63 0.77
CA ILE A 52 -9.76 -2.33 -0.62
C ILE A 52 -9.70 -3.62 -1.46
N SER A 53 -8.60 -4.38 -1.36
CA SER A 53 -8.44 -5.66 -2.07
C SER A 53 -9.54 -6.67 -1.73
N ASN A 54 -9.93 -6.77 -0.45
CA ASN A 54 -10.98 -7.69 0.00
C ASN A 54 -12.37 -7.32 -0.53
N VAL A 55 -12.65 -6.03 -0.73
CA VAL A 55 -13.94 -5.57 -1.28
C VAL A 55 -14.00 -5.75 -2.80
N TYR A 56 -12.85 -5.70 -3.47
CA TYR A 56 -12.76 -5.90 -4.91
C TYR A 56 -12.92 -7.38 -5.32
N ALA A 57 -12.42 -8.31 -4.50
CA ALA A 57 -12.50 -9.76 -4.72
C ALA A 57 -13.91 -10.32 -4.50
#